data_AF-A0A9K3L531-F1
#
_entry.id   AF-A0A9K3L531-F1
#
_cell.length_a   1.000
_cell.length_b   1.000
_cell.length_c   1.000
_cell.angle_alpha   90.00
_cell.angle_beta   90.00
_cell.angle_gamma   90.00
#
_symmetry.space_group_name_H-M   'P 1'
#
loop_
_entity.id
_entity.type
_entity.pdbx_description
1 polymer ?
#
loop_
_entity_poly.entity_id
_entity_poly.type
_entity_poly.pdbx_seq_one_letter_code
_entity_poly.pdbx_strand_id
1 'polypeptide(L)'
;MVYFPWGHEDIPSPNHHSLLTMASKLAHEGNYSLWGPGQDDFLYFVNGDATDSSYGIDCVASFGFEIGSTWYAPCEEFESDIVPTMTKNLIYAAKAAREPYRLPLGPDIVNIRLNATSTDVLWINVAVSSRSLIVNHAKFEGRRAGHKIESVKLYVDVHPDDTDDPEEALLMAVSDGQFDQINERVNIILNTSQWESESRHILYFQATDQKGISGPVSAVFYDT
;
A
#
# COMPACT_ATOMS: atom_id res chain seq x y z
N MET A 1 -14.51 7.75 7.90
CA MET A 1 -13.74 7.06 8.96
C MET A 1 -13.38 5.67 8.46
N VAL A 2 -12.25 5.10 8.86
CA VAL A 2 -11.91 3.68 8.62
C VAL A 2 -11.99 2.95 9.95
N TYR A 3 -12.87 1.95 10.05
CA TYR A 3 -13.02 1.15 11.26
C TYR A 3 -12.46 -0.26 11.10
N PHE A 4 -11.91 -0.79 12.19
CA PHE A 4 -11.29 -2.12 12.25
C PHE A 4 -11.51 -2.78 13.63
N PRO A 5 -11.44 -4.13 13.71
CA PRO A 5 -11.72 -4.85 14.95
C PRO A 5 -10.76 -4.54 16.11
N TRP A 6 -11.22 -4.55 17.36
CA TRP A 6 -12.59 -4.86 17.79
C TRP A 6 -13.48 -3.61 17.93
N GLY A 7 -14.75 -3.75 17.58
CA GLY A 7 -15.80 -2.78 17.89
C GLY A 7 -16.50 -3.02 19.22
N HIS A 8 -16.60 -4.26 19.68
CA HIS A 8 -17.36 -4.57 20.90
C HIS A 8 -16.64 -4.24 22.21
N GLU A 9 -15.31 -4.08 22.17
CA GLU A 9 -14.49 -3.80 23.35
C GLU A 9 -13.22 -3.02 22.95
N ASP A 10 -12.76 -2.09 23.81
CA ASP A 10 -11.56 -1.28 23.59
C ASP A 10 -10.30 -2.04 24.05
N ILE A 11 -10.06 -3.19 23.41
CA ILE A 11 -8.88 -4.01 23.65
C ILE A 11 -8.18 -4.34 22.33
N PRO A 12 -6.83 -4.33 22.27
CA PRO A 12 -6.12 -4.74 21.08
C PRO A 12 -6.45 -6.19 20.67
N SER A 13 -6.83 -6.38 19.41
CA SER A 13 -6.93 -7.71 18.79
C SER A 13 -5.57 -8.42 18.71
N PRO A 14 -5.52 -9.76 18.59
CA PRO A 14 -4.26 -10.50 18.43
C PRO A 14 -3.37 -9.98 17.28
N ASN A 15 -3.98 -9.53 16.17
CA ASN A 15 -3.28 -8.94 15.02
C ASN A 15 -3.33 -7.41 14.98
N HIS A 16 -3.53 -6.76 16.13
CA HIS A 16 -3.80 -5.33 16.21
C HIS A 16 -2.78 -4.46 15.47
N HIS A 17 -1.48 -4.76 15.57
CA HIS A 17 -0.46 -3.96 14.89
C HIS A 17 -0.63 -3.97 13.36
N SER A 18 -0.89 -5.14 12.79
CA SER A 18 -1.10 -5.30 11.34
C SER A 18 -2.40 -4.65 10.90
N LEU A 19 -3.50 -4.89 11.62
CA LEU A 19 -4.80 -4.27 11.34
C LEU A 19 -4.73 -2.75 11.41
N LEU A 20 -4.12 -2.21 12.47
CA LEU A 20 -3.95 -0.76 12.64
C LEU A 20 -3.08 -0.14 11.54
N THR A 21 -2.01 -0.85 11.11
CA THR A 21 -1.15 -0.37 10.01
C THR A 21 -1.90 -0.37 8.69
N MET A 22 -2.64 -1.44 8.40
CA MET A 22 -3.48 -1.54 7.22
C MET A 22 -4.57 -0.45 7.22
N ALA A 23 -5.30 -0.30 8.33
CA ALA A 23 -6.32 0.75 8.48
C ALA A 23 -5.73 2.15 8.25
N SER A 24 -4.51 2.40 8.73
CA SER A 24 -3.82 3.68 8.53
C SER A 24 -3.50 3.95 7.06
N LYS A 25 -3.08 2.92 6.33
CA LYS A 25 -2.80 3.06 4.90
C LYS A 25 -4.07 3.19 4.07
N LEU A 26 -5.12 2.47 4.45
CA LEU A 26 -6.47 2.62 3.89
C LEU A 26 -7.10 3.99 4.16
N ALA A 27 -6.72 4.66 5.25
CA ALA A 27 -7.20 5.99 5.59
C ALA A 27 -6.42 7.13 4.91
N HIS A 28 -5.32 6.81 4.20
CA HIS A 28 -4.41 7.81 3.64
C HIS A 28 -5.09 8.73 2.64
N GLU A 29 -5.70 8.16 1.59
CA GLU A 29 -6.46 8.96 0.62
C GLU A 29 -7.75 9.42 1.30
N GLY A 30 -8.00 10.72 1.27
CA GLY A 30 -9.13 11.34 1.96
C GLY A 30 -8.88 11.65 3.45
N ASN A 31 -7.71 11.27 4.00
CA ASN A 31 -7.30 11.56 5.37
C ASN A 31 -8.37 11.16 6.41
N TYR A 32 -8.88 9.93 6.31
CA TYR A 32 -9.92 9.44 7.20
C TYR A 32 -9.42 9.29 8.64
N SER A 33 -10.31 9.54 9.60
CA SER A 33 -10.14 9.11 10.99
C SER A 33 -10.12 7.60 11.11
N LEU A 34 -9.50 7.08 12.19
CA LEU A 34 -9.48 5.67 12.51
C LEU A 34 -10.35 5.36 13.71
N TRP A 35 -11.19 4.33 13.60
CA TRP A 35 -12.02 3.85 14.69
C TRP A 35 -11.70 2.38 14.97
N GLY A 36 -11.35 2.10 16.21
CA GLY A 36 -10.95 0.78 16.67
C GLY A 36 -10.16 0.90 17.96
N PRO A 37 -9.71 -0.21 18.54
CA PRO A 37 -9.11 -0.21 19.86
C PRO A 37 -7.92 0.76 19.97
N GLY A 38 -7.89 1.53 21.04
CA GLY A 38 -6.83 2.49 21.31
C GLY A 38 -6.75 3.67 20.33
N GLN A 39 -7.77 3.95 19.51
CA GLN A 39 -7.83 5.18 18.71
C GLN A 39 -8.57 6.30 19.45
N ASP A 40 -8.32 7.56 19.07
CA ASP A 40 -9.00 8.70 19.69
C ASP A 40 -10.47 8.81 19.26
N ASP A 41 -10.77 8.38 18.03
CA ASP A 41 -12.13 8.37 17.50
C ASP A 41 -12.89 7.07 17.82
N PHE A 42 -12.43 6.24 18.77
CA PHE A 42 -13.22 5.10 19.25
C PHE A 42 -14.34 5.57 20.20
N LEU A 43 -15.48 5.96 19.62
CA LEU A 43 -16.51 6.73 20.33
C LEU A 43 -17.49 5.90 21.17
N TYR A 44 -17.71 4.63 20.81
CA TYR A 44 -18.73 3.77 21.44
C TYR A 44 -18.45 2.30 21.13
N PHE A 45 -19.09 1.38 21.88
CA PHE A 45 -19.00 -0.05 21.60
C PHE A 45 -20.08 -0.49 20.60
N VAL A 46 -19.72 -1.39 19.69
CA VAL A 46 -20.64 -2.01 18.72
C VAL A 46 -20.48 -3.53 18.80
N ASN A 47 -21.59 -4.23 19.04
CA ASN A 47 -21.63 -5.70 19.02
C ASN A 47 -22.32 -6.18 17.74
N GLY A 48 -21.77 -7.21 17.10
CA GLY A 48 -22.37 -7.85 15.93
C GLY A 48 -22.18 -7.09 14.61
N ASP A 49 -21.19 -6.19 14.52
CA ASP A 49 -20.81 -5.60 13.24
C ASP A 49 -20.08 -6.63 12.36
N ALA A 50 -20.00 -6.31 11.07
CA ALA A 50 -19.42 -7.21 10.08
C ALA A 50 -17.91 -7.39 10.24
N THR A 51 -17.20 -6.37 10.74
CA THR A 51 -15.74 -6.44 10.89
C THR A 51 -15.37 -7.36 12.06
N ASP A 52 -15.99 -7.20 13.23
CA ASP A 52 -15.74 -8.11 14.35
C ASP A 52 -16.13 -9.55 14.03
N SER A 53 -17.26 -9.75 13.34
CA SER A 53 -17.72 -11.10 12.96
C SER A 53 -16.74 -11.78 12.00
N SER A 54 -16.29 -11.06 10.96
CA SER A 54 -15.37 -11.61 9.95
C SER A 54 -13.99 -11.91 10.54
N TYR A 55 -13.47 -11.02 11.39
CA TYR A 55 -12.19 -11.23 12.05
C TYR A 55 -12.27 -12.32 13.13
N GLY A 56 -13.30 -12.32 13.95
CA GLY A 56 -13.43 -13.24 15.08
C GLY A 56 -13.74 -14.68 14.70
N ILE A 57 -14.43 -14.90 13.58
CA ILE A 57 -14.78 -16.25 13.11
C ILE A 57 -13.70 -16.78 12.17
N ASP A 58 -13.33 -16.00 11.16
CA ASP A 58 -12.52 -16.48 10.04
C ASP A 58 -11.11 -15.88 10.01
N CYS A 59 -10.74 -15.03 10.97
CA CYS A 59 -9.47 -14.30 10.97
C CYS A 59 -9.25 -13.51 9.67
N VAL A 60 -10.32 -12.95 9.10
CA VAL A 60 -10.24 -12.07 7.93
C VAL A 60 -9.80 -10.68 8.39
N ALA A 61 -8.85 -10.08 7.67
CA ALA A 61 -8.48 -8.68 7.89
C ALA A 61 -9.60 -7.78 7.36
N SER A 62 -10.58 -7.49 8.21
CA SER A 62 -11.80 -6.77 7.86
C SER A 62 -11.73 -5.30 8.25
N PHE A 63 -12.20 -4.45 7.35
CA PHE A 63 -12.25 -3.00 7.52
C PHE A 63 -13.56 -2.48 6.97
N GLY A 64 -14.05 -1.38 7.52
CA GLY A 64 -15.16 -0.65 6.92
C GLY A 64 -14.82 0.82 6.73
N PHE A 65 -15.46 1.42 5.73
CA PHE A 65 -15.36 2.85 5.44
C PHE A 65 -16.70 3.52 5.73
N GLU A 66 -16.67 4.56 6.54
CA GLU A 66 -17.71 5.58 6.52
C GLU A 66 -17.30 6.65 5.51
N ILE A 67 -18.08 6.76 4.43
CA ILE A 67 -17.82 7.62 3.28
C ILE A 67 -18.84 8.76 3.20
N GLY A 68 -18.45 9.81 2.49
CA GLY A 68 -19.29 11.00 2.29
C GLY A 68 -19.41 11.87 3.54
N SER A 69 -20.06 13.01 3.36
CA SER A 69 -20.29 14.01 4.41
C SER A 69 -21.70 13.97 5.02
N THR A 70 -22.65 13.33 4.32
CA THR A 70 -24.06 13.24 4.71
C THR A 70 -24.67 11.90 4.29
N TRP A 71 -25.82 11.55 4.88
CA TRP A 71 -26.56 10.32 4.55
C TRP A 71 -27.00 10.21 3.09
N TYR A 72 -27.20 11.34 2.43
CA TYR A 72 -27.63 11.44 1.02
C TYR A 72 -26.75 12.44 0.29
N ALA A 73 -25.48 12.07 0.08
CA ALA A 73 -24.52 12.90 -0.61
C ALA A 73 -25.01 13.28 -2.04
N PRO A 74 -24.82 14.53 -2.50
CA PRO A 74 -25.09 14.91 -3.88
C PRO A 74 -24.26 14.08 -4.88
N CYS A 75 -24.78 13.85 -6.09
CA CYS A 75 -24.06 13.10 -7.12
C CYS A 75 -22.69 13.71 -7.44
N GLU A 76 -22.56 15.04 -7.40
CA GLU A 76 -21.30 15.73 -7.63
C GLU A 76 -20.23 15.36 -6.59
N GLU A 77 -20.58 15.30 -5.29
CA GLU A 77 -19.66 14.83 -4.23
C GLU A 77 -19.28 13.36 -4.46
N PHE A 78 -20.25 12.53 -4.84
CA PHE A 78 -20.00 11.12 -5.12
C PHE A 78 -19.00 10.93 -6.28
N GLU A 79 -19.22 11.60 -7.40
CA GLU A 79 -18.43 11.41 -8.62
C GLU A 79 -17.06 12.10 -8.56
N SER A 80 -16.98 13.30 -7.96
CA SER A 80 -15.75 14.10 -7.97
C SER A 80 -14.82 13.85 -6.77
N ASP A 81 -15.33 13.31 -5.67
CA ASP A 81 -14.54 13.09 -4.44
C ASP A 81 -14.61 11.64 -3.96
N ILE A 82 -15.80 11.12 -3.64
CA ILE A 82 -15.94 9.80 -3.00
C ILE A 82 -15.40 8.68 -3.91
N VAL A 83 -15.81 8.64 -5.18
CA VAL A 83 -15.39 7.58 -6.11
C VAL A 83 -13.88 7.61 -6.37
N PRO A 84 -13.24 8.75 -6.72
CA PRO A 84 -11.79 8.80 -6.88
C PRO A 84 -11.02 8.37 -5.62
N THR A 85 -11.44 8.85 -4.44
CA THR A 85 -10.80 8.53 -3.16
C THR A 85 -10.95 7.04 -2.81
N MET A 86 -12.16 6.50 -2.91
CA MET A 86 -12.43 5.08 -2.63
C MET A 86 -11.80 4.13 -3.63
N THR A 87 -11.73 4.50 -4.91
CA THR A 87 -11.06 3.67 -5.89
C THR A 87 -9.59 3.45 -5.51
N LYS A 88 -8.87 4.49 -5.07
CA LYS A 88 -7.47 4.34 -4.65
C LYS A 88 -7.32 3.50 -3.37
N ASN A 89 -8.17 3.73 -2.37
CA ASN A 89 -8.14 2.96 -1.12
C ASN A 89 -8.48 1.49 -1.35
N LEU A 90 -9.45 1.18 -2.21
CA LEU A 90 -9.82 -0.19 -2.57
C LEU A 90 -8.74 -0.88 -3.44
N ILE A 91 -8.07 -0.14 -4.33
CA ILE A 91 -6.88 -0.66 -5.03
C ILE A 91 -5.79 -1.00 -4.01
N TYR A 92 -5.55 -0.17 -2.99
CA TYR A 92 -4.60 -0.49 -1.92
C TYR A 92 -5.00 -1.79 -1.19
N ALA A 93 -6.29 -1.93 -0.84
CA ALA A 93 -6.82 -3.15 -0.23
C ALA A 93 -6.56 -4.39 -1.09
N ALA A 94 -6.83 -4.30 -2.39
CA ALA A 94 -6.60 -5.40 -3.33
C ALA A 94 -5.12 -5.81 -3.41
N LYS A 95 -4.20 -4.84 -3.47
CA LYS A 95 -2.75 -5.10 -3.50
C LYS A 95 -2.23 -5.84 -2.26
N ALA A 96 -2.88 -5.66 -1.11
CA ALA A 96 -2.49 -6.28 0.15
C ALA A 96 -3.25 -7.59 0.45
N ALA A 97 -4.28 -7.93 -0.32
CA ALA A 97 -5.24 -8.98 0.00
C ALA A 97 -4.63 -10.39 0.13
N ARG A 98 -3.51 -10.67 -0.54
CA ARG A 98 -2.82 -11.97 -0.46
C ARG A 98 -2.25 -12.24 0.93
N GLU A 99 -1.72 -11.21 1.60
CA GLU A 99 -1.11 -11.31 2.92
C GLU A 99 -1.41 -10.04 3.75
N PRO A 100 -2.68 -9.82 4.13
CA PRO A 100 -3.15 -8.53 4.65
C PRO A 100 -2.62 -8.23 6.05
N TYR A 101 -2.03 -9.21 6.73
CA TYR A 101 -1.36 -9.02 8.01
C TYR A 101 0.15 -8.75 7.89
N ARG A 102 0.74 -8.92 6.71
CA ARG A 102 2.19 -8.77 6.48
C ARG A 102 2.52 -7.67 5.49
N LEU A 103 1.92 -7.65 4.30
CA LEU A 103 2.23 -6.65 3.26
C LEU A 103 2.05 -5.20 3.73
N PRO A 104 1.00 -4.84 4.49
CA PRO A 104 0.86 -3.46 4.96
C PRO A 104 1.96 -3.03 5.94
N LEU A 105 2.69 -3.95 6.55
CA LEU A 105 3.82 -3.61 7.43
C LEU A 105 5.09 -3.21 6.64
N GLY A 106 5.18 -3.57 5.36
CA GLY A 106 6.32 -3.26 4.51
C GLY A 106 6.23 -1.89 3.81
N PRO A 107 7.27 -1.52 3.04
CA PRO A 107 7.33 -0.23 2.35
C PRO A 107 6.43 -0.13 1.12
N ASP A 108 5.86 1.05 0.90
CA ASP A 108 5.03 1.32 -0.27
C ASP A 108 5.84 2.01 -1.38
N ILE A 109 5.55 1.64 -2.62
CA ILE A 109 5.97 2.41 -3.80
C ILE A 109 5.05 3.63 -3.93
N VAL A 110 5.61 4.82 -3.74
CA VAL A 110 4.88 6.10 -3.64
C VAL A 110 4.77 6.80 -5.00
N ASN A 111 5.78 6.67 -5.85
CA ASN A 111 5.80 7.30 -7.17
C ASN A 111 6.66 6.48 -8.14
N ILE A 112 6.19 6.31 -9.37
CA ILE A 112 6.93 5.68 -10.47
C ILE A 112 7.01 6.71 -11.60
N ARG A 113 8.23 6.96 -12.10
CA ARG A 113 8.49 7.84 -13.23
C ARG A 113 9.24 7.08 -14.31
N LEU A 114 8.63 7.01 -15.49
CA LEU A 114 9.18 6.39 -16.68
C LEU A 114 9.69 7.50 -17.61
N ASN A 115 10.97 7.44 -18.00
CA ASN A 115 11.56 8.38 -18.94
C ASN A 115 12.23 7.61 -20.08
N ALA A 116 11.60 7.59 -21.25
CA ALA A 116 12.21 7.06 -22.46
C ALA A 116 13.29 8.05 -22.96
N THR A 117 14.55 7.63 -22.96
CA THR A 117 15.67 8.46 -23.42
C THR A 117 16.00 8.22 -24.89
N SER A 118 15.60 7.07 -25.43
CA SER A 118 15.63 6.69 -26.84
C SER A 118 14.57 5.59 -27.09
N THR A 119 14.47 5.06 -28.32
CA THR A 119 13.55 3.94 -28.63
C THR A 119 13.85 2.68 -27.82
N ASP A 120 15.11 2.49 -27.45
CA ASP A 120 15.63 1.22 -26.92
C ASP A 120 16.05 1.33 -25.45
N VAL A 121 15.85 2.49 -24.82
CA VAL A 121 16.33 2.75 -23.46
C VAL A 121 15.25 3.45 -22.64
N LEU A 122 14.82 2.76 -21.59
CA LEU A 122 13.87 3.25 -20.61
C LEU A 122 14.55 3.49 -19.27
N TRP A 123 14.54 4.74 -18.80
CA TRP A 123 15.04 5.11 -17.48
C TRP A 123 13.90 5.21 -16.48
N ILE A 124 13.93 4.34 -15.46
CA ILE A 124 12.86 4.20 -14.47
C ILE A 124 13.37 4.76 -13.14
N ASN A 125 12.61 5.68 -12.56
CA ASN A 125 12.87 6.23 -11.23
C ASN A 125 11.68 5.95 -10.32
N VAL A 126 11.94 5.43 -9.13
CA VAL A 126 10.90 5.06 -8.17
C VAL A 126 11.19 5.71 -6.82
N ALA A 127 10.16 6.29 -6.21
CA ALA A 127 10.20 6.75 -4.82
C ALA A 127 9.50 5.71 -3.93
N VAL A 128 10.15 5.33 -2.85
CA VAL A 128 9.69 4.30 -1.91
C VAL A 128 9.68 4.87 -0.50
N SER A 129 8.69 4.48 0.30
CA SER A 129 8.61 4.88 1.70
C SER A 129 8.02 3.79 2.58
N SER A 130 8.61 3.56 3.75
CA SER A 130 8.02 2.74 4.81
C SER A 130 7.03 3.48 5.69
N ARG A 131 6.71 4.75 5.39
CA ARG A 131 5.84 5.58 6.24
C ARG A 131 4.88 6.52 5.50
N SER A 132 5.13 6.91 4.27
CA SER A 132 4.39 7.99 3.59
C SER A 132 2.88 7.79 3.55
N LEU A 133 2.40 6.53 3.53
CA LEU A 133 0.97 6.23 3.51
C LEU A 133 0.34 6.08 4.91
N ILE A 134 1.10 6.18 6.00
CA ILE A 134 0.56 6.03 7.37
C ILE A 134 0.01 7.39 7.84
N VAL A 135 -1.30 7.47 8.05
CA VAL A 135 -1.95 8.66 8.63
C VAL A 135 -1.47 8.95 10.06
N ASN A 136 -1.42 10.24 10.42
CA ASN A 136 -0.85 10.71 11.67
C ASN A 136 -1.92 10.82 12.77
N HIS A 137 -2.29 9.70 13.41
CA HIS A 137 -3.22 9.69 14.56
C HIS A 137 -2.49 9.48 15.90
N ALA A 138 -2.81 10.31 16.91
CA ALA A 138 -1.95 10.65 18.05
C ALA A 138 -1.51 9.49 18.97
N LYS A 139 -2.06 8.27 18.81
CA LYS A 139 -1.67 7.08 19.61
C LYS A 139 -0.73 6.10 18.91
N PHE A 140 -0.30 6.40 17.68
CA PHE A 140 0.70 5.59 16.97
C PHE A 140 2.16 5.79 17.48
N GLU A 141 2.41 6.74 18.39
CA GLU A 141 3.74 7.36 18.59
C GLU A 141 4.91 6.45 19.01
N GLY A 142 4.67 5.20 19.44
CA GLY A 142 5.74 4.24 19.75
C GLY A 142 6.10 3.25 18.63
N ARG A 143 5.26 3.10 17.59
CA ARG A 143 5.40 2.05 16.55
C ARG A 143 5.47 2.62 15.12
N ARG A 144 5.62 3.95 14.99
CA ARG A 144 5.72 4.74 13.73
C ARG A 144 7.06 4.65 13.00
N ALA A 145 8.07 4.02 13.59
CA ALA A 145 9.37 3.93 12.94
C ALA A 145 9.25 2.90 11.81
N GLY A 146 8.88 3.37 10.62
CA GLY A 146 9.10 2.61 9.40
C GLY A 146 10.56 2.14 9.39
N HIS A 147 10.81 0.93 8.90
CA HIS A 147 12.17 0.45 8.82
C HIS A 147 12.84 1.05 7.59
N LYS A 148 14.17 1.11 7.63
CA LYS A 148 14.94 1.49 6.45
C LYS A 148 14.63 0.53 5.32
N ILE A 149 14.59 1.04 4.11
CA ILE A 149 14.44 0.21 2.91
C ILE A 149 15.69 -0.67 2.79
N GLU A 150 15.56 -1.88 2.27
CA GLU A 150 16.67 -2.79 2.00
C GLU A 150 16.82 -3.04 0.50
N SER A 151 15.71 -3.22 -0.21
CA SER A 151 15.73 -3.45 -1.65
C SER A 151 14.44 -3.01 -2.33
N VAL A 152 14.53 -2.75 -3.63
CA VAL A 152 13.40 -2.54 -4.52
C VAL A 152 13.63 -3.37 -5.77
N LYS A 153 12.65 -4.22 -6.10
CA LYS A 153 12.67 -5.10 -7.26
C LYS A 153 11.67 -4.62 -8.31
N LEU A 154 12.06 -4.75 -9.56
CA LEU A 154 11.24 -4.55 -10.75
C LEU A 154 11.04 -5.91 -11.45
N TYR A 155 9.82 -6.18 -11.90
CA TYR A 155 9.47 -7.31 -12.74
C TYR A 155 8.77 -6.79 -14.00
N VAL A 156 9.02 -7.43 -15.14
CA VAL A 156 8.46 -7.04 -16.45
C VAL A 156 7.55 -8.18 -16.92
N ASP A 157 6.27 -7.87 -17.14
CA ASP A 157 5.22 -8.79 -17.62
C ASP A 157 4.96 -10.04 -16.78
N VAL A 158 5.57 -10.14 -15.60
CA VAL A 158 5.34 -11.21 -14.61
C VAL A 158 5.10 -10.60 -13.24
N HIS A 159 3.99 -10.98 -12.60
CA HIS A 159 3.71 -10.53 -11.24
C HIS A 159 4.63 -11.28 -10.27
N PRO A 160 5.20 -10.63 -9.24
CA PRO A 160 6.09 -11.29 -8.27
C PRO A 160 5.45 -12.43 -7.46
N ASP A 161 4.12 -12.55 -7.49
CA ASP A 161 3.40 -13.64 -6.84
C ASP A 161 3.25 -14.89 -7.72
N ASP A 162 3.49 -14.75 -9.04
CA ASP A 162 3.32 -15.78 -10.05
C ASP A 162 4.64 -16.47 -10.43
N THR A 163 5.74 -16.08 -9.79
CA THR A 163 7.09 -16.59 -10.08
C THR A 163 7.91 -16.76 -8.80
N ASP A 164 8.73 -17.81 -8.79
CA ASP A 164 9.78 -18.04 -7.79
C ASP A 164 11.18 -17.90 -8.40
N ASP A 165 11.29 -17.53 -9.68
CA ASP A 165 12.57 -17.39 -10.38
C ASP A 165 13.26 -16.09 -9.96
N PRO A 166 14.42 -16.14 -9.28
CA PRO A 166 15.14 -14.95 -8.89
C PRO A 166 15.68 -14.15 -10.09
N GLU A 167 15.81 -14.75 -11.29
CA GLU A 167 16.29 -14.05 -12.49
C GLU A 167 15.26 -13.07 -13.06
N GLU A 168 13.97 -13.27 -12.77
CA GLU A 168 12.90 -12.35 -13.19
C GLU A 168 12.83 -11.08 -12.32
N ALA A 169 13.51 -11.08 -11.17
CA ALA A 169 13.56 -9.94 -10.25
C ALA A 169 14.76 -9.02 -10.56
N LEU A 170 14.50 -7.89 -11.22
CA LEU A 170 15.52 -6.88 -11.49
C LEU A 170 15.71 -5.97 -10.27
N LEU A 171 16.91 -6.01 -9.66
CA LEU A 171 17.26 -5.15 -8.53
C LEU A 171 17.48 -3.70 -8.99
N MET A 172 16.78 -2.76 -8.36
CA MET A 172 16.96 -1.33 -8.61
C MET A 172 18.07 -0.76 -7.72
N ALA A 173 18.84 0.18 -8.26
CA ALA A 173 19.93 0.86 -7.55
C ALA A 173 19.41 2.09 -6.80
N VAL A 174 19.77 2.23 -5.53
CA VAL A 174 19.48 3.44 -4.75
C VAL A 174 20.30 4.63 -5.26
N SER A 175 19.66 5.80 -5.35
CA SER A 175 20.19 6.97 -6.04
C SER A 175 21.40 7.60 -5.35
N ASP A 176 21.53 7.47 -4.04
CA ASP A 176 22.66 8.00 -3.24
C ASP A 176 23.70 6.93 -2.87
N GLY A 177 23.50 5.70 -3.34
CA GLY A 177 24.41 4.58 -3.19
C GLY A 177 24.23 3.74 -1.92
N GLN A 178 23.35 4.09 -0.98
CA GLN A 178 23.09 3.27 0.22
C GLN A 178 21.61 3.23 0.61
N PHE A 179 21.10 2.04 0.90
CA PHE A 179 19.78 1.83 1.47
C PHE A 179 19.79 2.10 2.98
N ASP A 180 19.78 3.38 3.37
CA ASP A 180 19.98 3.81 4.75
C ASP A 180 18.86 4.68 5.33
N GLN A 181 17.83 4.99 4.53
CA GLN A 181 16.67 5.78 4.90
C GLN A 181 15.37 4.98 4.87
N ILE A 182 14.36 5.53 5.55
CA ILE A 182 12.96 5.05 5.48
C ILE A 182 12.22 5.55 4.23
N ASN A 183 12.81 6.54 3.54
CA ASN A 183 12.34 7.06 2.26
C ASN A 183 13.53 6.99 1.30
N GLU A 184 13.38 6.28 0.19
CA GLU A 184 14.46 6.10 -0.77
C GLU A 184 14.01 6.47 -2.17
N ARG A 185 14.99 6.85 -2.99
CA ARG A 185 14.83 6.94 -4.44
C ARG A 185 15.72 5.88 -5.06
N VAL A 186 15.13 5.08 -5.93
CA VAL A 186 15.84 4.04 -6.67
C VAL A 186 15.64 4.24 -8.16
N ASN A 187 16.57 3.71 -8.95
CA ASN A 187 16.52 3.80 -10.40
C ASN A 187 17.09 2.55 -11.07
N ILE A 188 16.66 2.31 -12.30
CA ILE A 188 17.21 1.29 -13.20
C ILE A 188 17.09 1.79 -14.65
N ILE A 189 18.05 1.38 -15.49
CA ILE A 189 17.99 1.57 -16.94
C ILE A 189 17.66 0.22 -17.56
N LEU A 190 16.55 0.14 -18.29
CA LEU A 190 16.19 -1.04 -19.07
C LEU A 190 16.59 -0.86 -20.53
N ASN A 191 17.13 -1.93 -21.11
CA ASN A 191 17.26 -2.06 -22.55
C ASN A 191 15.95 -2.64 -23.10
N THR A 192 15.24 -1.85 -23.90
CA THR A 192 13.96 -2.21 -24.53
C THR A 192 14.12 -2.56 -26.01
N SER A 193 15.35 -2.72 -26.52
CA SER A 193 15.60 -3.00 -27.94
C SER A 193 14.99 -4.32 -28.44
N GLN A 194 14.66 -5.24 -27.53
CA GLN A 194 14.04 -6.54 -27.85
C GLN A 194 12.52 -6.52 -27.66
N TRP A 195 11.95 -5.40 -27.20
CA TRP A 195 10.51 -5.28 -27.04
C TRP A 195 9.87 -5.02 -28.40
N GLU A 196 8.76 -5.70 -28.68
CA GLU A 196 8.03 -5.52 -29.93
C GLU A 196 7.48 -4.09 -29.99
N SER A 197 7.51 -3.45 -31.16
CA SER A 197 6.92 -2.11 -31.37
C SER A 197 5.40 -2.16 -31.22
N GLU A 198 4.78 -1.10 -30.69
CA GLU A 198 3.33 -1.02 -30.46
C GLU A 198 2.81 -2.10 -29.49
N SER A 199 3.66 -2.58 -28.59
CA SER A 199 3.28 -3.52 -27.55
C SER A 199 3.12 -2.81 -26.20
N ARG A 200 2.35 -3.43 -25.31
CA ARG A 200 2.12 -2.94 -23.96
C ARG A 200 2.77 -3.89 -22.97
N HIS A 201 3.64 -3.34 -22.14
CA HIS A 201 4.28 -4.03 -21.04
C HIS A 201 3.72 -3.54 -19.71
N ILE A 202 3.67 -4.44 -18.72
CA ILE A 202 3.37 -4.10 -17.34
C ILE A 202 4.62 -4.23 -16.48
N LEU A 203 4.92 -3.17 -15.73
CA LEU A 203 6.08 -3.07 -14.85
C LEU A 203 5.60 -3.15 -13.41
N TYR A 204 5.99 -4.20 -12.70
CA TYR A 204 5.66 -4.41 -11.29
C TYR A 204 6.83 -4.05 -10.38
N PHE A 205 6.53 -3.41 -9.25
CA PHE A 205 7.52 -2.93 -8.30
C PHE A 205 7.16 -3.40 -6.90
N GLN A 206 8.15 -3.97 -6.19
CA GLN A 206 7.99 -4.36 -4.80
C GLN A 206 9.22 -3.96 -4.00
N ALA A 207 8.99 -3.31 -2.87
CA ALA A 207 10.04 -2.93 -1.93
C ALA A 207 10.05 -3.86 -0.72
N THR A 208 11.23 -4.07 -0.14
CA THR A 208 11.42 -4.81 1.10
C THR A 208 12.24 -3.97 2.07
N ASP A 209 11.88 -3.99 3.34
CA ASP A 209 12.59 -3.29 4.41
C ASP A 209 13.69 -4.14 5.07
N GLN A 210 14.52 -3.54 5.91
CA GLN A 210 15.61 -4.21 6.63
C GLN A 210 15.16 -5.30 7.64
N LYS A 211 13.86 -5.48 7.86
CA LYS A 211 13.32 -6.61 8.62
C LYS A 211 12.89 -7.77 7.71
N GLY A 212 13.13 -7.67 6.41
CA GLY A 212 12.68 -8.65 5.43
C GLY A 212 11.17 -8.60 5.16
N ILE A 213 10.50 -7.49 5.52
CA ILE A 213 9.06 -7.32 5.26
C ILE A 213 8.89 -6.63 3.92
N SER A 214 8.30 -7.36 2.97
CA SER A 214 7.91 -6.82 1.66
C SER A 214 6.61 -6.03 1.78
N GLY A 215 6.52 -4.92 1.05
CA GLY A 215 5.28 -4.18 0.91
C GLY A 215 4.41 -4.65 -0.26
N PRO A 216 3.24 -4.02 -0.47
CA PRO A 216 2.36 -4.37 -1.59
C PRO A 216 2.96 -4.01 -2.94
N VAL A 217 2.62 -4.80 -3.96
CA VAL A 217 3.13 -4.65 -5.33
C VAL A 217 2.44 -3.49 -6.04
N SER A 218 3.17 -2.51 -6.55
CA SER A 218 2.64 -1.45 -7.43
C SER A 218 2.93 -1.78 -8.89
N ALA A 219 2.11 -1.30 -9.82
CA ALA A 219 2.30 -1.53 -11.25
C ALA A 219 2.07 -0.27 -12.08
N VAL A 220 2.70 -0.22 -13.26
CA VAL A 220 2.43 0.80 -14.29
C VAL A 220 2.56 0.15 -15.68
N PHE A 221 1.78 0.62 -16.65
CA PHE A 221 1.94 0.23 -18.04
C PHE A 221 3.01 1.08 -18.74
N TYR A 222 3.71 0.46 -19.68
CA TYR A 222 4.58 1.13 -20.64
C TYR A 222 4.26 0.64 -22.04
N ASP A 223 4.00 1.57 -22.97
CA ASP A 223 3.70 1.29 -24.37
C ASP A 223 4.94 1.65 -25.21
N THR A 224 5.36 0.76 -26.13
CA THR A 224 6.55 0.92 -27.01
C THR A 224 6.25 1.56 -28.36
#